data_AF-K1RUH5-F1
#
_entry.id   AF-K1RUH5-F1
#
_cell.length_a   1.000
_cell.length_b   1.000
_cell.length_c   1.000
_cell.angle_alpha   90.00
_cell.angle_beta   90.00
_cell.angle_gamma   90.00
#
_symmetry.space_group_name_H-M   'P 1'
#
loop_
_entity.id
_entity.type
_entity.pdbx_description
1 polymer ?
#
loop_
_entity_poly.entity_id
_entity_poly.type
_entity_poly.pdbx_seq_one_letter_code
_entity_poly.pdbx_strand_id
1 'polypeptide(L)'
;ADKLDTLLDENLEFAFDDKLGYLTQCPTNLGTGMRASVMLHLPALEKSRTIGRIAGNLSKLGLTIRGAYGEGSEPSGSLYQLSNQVTLGISEKAAIENLENITKQLVSQEQQARERLAKSIDIQDSVSRSLGLLKSAMVMTHDEALKLLSNVRFGILSGQIKDVTADVVDSLMEK
;
A
#
# COMPACT_ATOMS: atom_id res chain seq x y z
N ALA A 1 -7.10 18.61 -0.63
CA ALA A 1 -7.93 18.55 0.59
C ALA A 1 -8.03 19.95 1.18
N ASP A 2 -6.90 20.60 1.49
CA ASP A 2 -6.81 21.90 2.17
C ASP A 2 -7.72 22.97 1.57
N LYS A 3 -7.72 23.17 0.24
CA LYS A 3 -8.60 24.16 -0.40
C LYS A 3 -10.09 23.91 -0.10
N LEU A 4 -10.52 22.66 -0.06
CA LEU A 4 -11.91 22.31 0.24
C LEU A 4 -12.20 22.50 1.73
N ASP A 5 -11.26 22.11 2.59
CA ASP A 5 -11.34 22.31 4.04
C ASP A 5 -11.49 23.79 4.40
N THR A 6 -10.66 24.66 3.84
CA THR A 6 -10.76 26.13 4.00
C THR A 6 -12.11 26.67 3.55
N LEU A 7 -12.63 26.23 2.40
CA LEU A 7 -13.94 26.68 1.90
C LEU A 7 -15.10 26.24 2.80
N LEU A 8 -14.97 25.10 3.47
CA LEU A 8 -15.97 24.61 4.41
C LEU A 8 -15.88 25.37 5.74
N ASP A 9 -14.68 25.62 6.25
CA ASP A 9 -14.43 26.38 7.49
C ASP A 9 -14.94 27.83 7.40
N GLU A 10 -14.97 28.41 6.19
CA GLU A 10 -15.62 29.71 5.93
C GLU A 10 -17.13 29.73 6.25
N ASN A 11 -17.80 28.57 6.23
CA ASN A 11 -19.26 28.45 6.35
C ASN A 11 -19.72 27.53 7.49
N LEU A 12 -18.80 26.78 8.10
CA LEU A 12 -19.06 25.79 9.15
C LEU A 12 -18.07 26.00 10.29
N GLU A 13 -18.57 25.99 11.53
CA GLU A 13 -17.70 25.99 12.70
C GLU A 13 -17.27 24.55 13.03
N PHE A 14 -15.99 24.23 12.79
CA PHE A 14 -15.42 22.96 13.23
C PHE A 14 -15.14 22.97 14.74
N ALA A 15 -15.41 21.84 15.40
CA ALA A 15 -15.08 21.67 16.81
C ALA A 15 -13.56 21.61 16.97
N PHE A 16 -12.98 22.65 17.56
CA PHE A 16 -11.53 22.82 17.71
C PHE A 16 -11.18 23.23 19.14
N ASP A 17 -10.07 22.71 19.65
CA ASP A 17 -9.49 23.09 20.93
C ASP A 17 -8.01 23.48 20.73
N ASP A 18 -7.58 24.57 21.36
CA ASP A 18 -6.23 25.13 21.18
C ASP A 18 -5.10 24.15 21.54
N LYS A 19 -5.36 23.15 22.39
CA LYS A 19 -4.37 22.15 22.81
C LYS A 19 -4.55 20.81 22.09
N LEU A 20 -5.78 20.43 21.80
CA LEU A 20 -6.12 19.12 21.23
C LEU A 20 -6.33 19.14 19.71
N GLY A 21 -6.40 20.32 19.08
CA GLY A 21 -6.70 20.49 17.66
C GLY A 21 -8.16 20.19 17.33
N TYR A 22 -8.42 19.65 16.13
CA TYR A 22 -9.74 19.23 15.70
C TYR A 22 -10.26 18.07 16.55
N LEU A 23 -11.41 18.28 17.16
CA LEU A 23 -12.07 17.32 18.03
C LEU A 23 -12.82 16.28 17.19
N THR A 24 -12.73 15.03 17.62
CA THR A 24 -13.30 13.89 16.90
C THR A 24 -13.67 12.77 17.86
N GLN A 25 -14.70 12.00 17.52
CA GLN A 25 -15.12 10.84 18.31
C GLN A 25 -14.08 9.71 18.26
N CYS A 26 -13.30 9.61 17.17
CA CYS A 26 -12.29 8.57 17.02
C CYS A 26 -10.93 9.06 17.54
N PRO A 27 -10.40 8.52 18.66
CA PRO A 27 -9.17 9.03 19.27
C PRO A 27 -7.94 9.01 18.34
N THR A 28 -7.93 8.12 17.34
CA THR A 28 -6.81 8.02 16.38
C THR A 28 -6.76 9.17 15.37
N ASN A 29 -7.79 10.01 15.30
CA ASN A 29 -7.86 11.16 14.41
C ASN A 29 -7.71 12.51 15.18
N LEU A 30 -7.52 12.49 16.51
CA LEU A 30 -7.39 13.72 17.31
C LEU A 30 -6.18 14.56 16.86
N GLY A 31 -6.29 15.89 16.87
CA GLY A 31 -5.24 16.80 16.42
C GLY A 31 -5.54 17.35 15.04
N THR A 32 -4.77 16.94 14.03
CA THR A 32 -4.95 17.38 12.63
C THR A 32 -6.21 16.82 11.97
N GLY A 33 -6.84 15.76 12.51
CA GLY A 33 -7.93 15.07 11.81
C GLY A 33 -7.49 14.29 10.55
N MET A 34 -6.26 14.49 10.08
CA MET A 34 -5.80 14.02 8.79
C MET A 34 -5.33 12.56 8.83
N ARG A 35 -5.82 11.77 7.87
CA ARG A 35 -5.29 10.46 7.52
C ARG A 35 -4.79 10.47 6.09
N ALA A 36 -3.47 10.54 5.93
CA ALA A 36 -2.79 10.32 4.67
C ALA A 36 -2.39 8.85 4.53
N SER A 37 -2.60 8.28 3.34
CA SER A 37 -2.17 6.92 3.05
C SER A 37 -1.75 6.76 1.59
N VAL A 38 -0.88 5.79 1.35
CA VAL A 38 -0.51 5.32 0.01
C VAL A 38 -0.72 3.82 -0.07
N MET A 39 -1.16 3.35 -1.24
CA MET A 39 -1.23 1.92 -1.54
C MET A 39 0.05 1.49 -2.26
N LEU A 40 0.64 0.39 -1.82
CA LEU A 40 1.89 -0.15 -2.31
C LEU A 40 1.72 -1.62 -2.67
N HIS A 41 2.23 -2.00 -3.83
CA HIS A 41 2.37 -3.40 -4.23
C HIS A 41 3.79 -3.86 -3.87
N LEU A 42 3.91 -4.72 -2.84
CA LEU A 42 5.20 -5.12 -2.24
C LEU A 42 5.47 -6.65 -2.32
N PRO A 43 5.30 -7.30 -3.48
CA PRO A 43 5.44 -8.75 -3.61
C PRO A 43 6.85 -9.26 -3.32
N ALA A 44 7.89 -8.48 -3.61
CA ALA A 44 9.26 -8.94 -3.38
C ALA A 44 9.62 -8.88 -1.88
N LEU A 45 9.23 -7.82 -1.18
CA LEU A 45 9.41 -7.69 0.27
C LEU A 45 8.60 -8.74 1.04
N GLU A 46 7.39 -9.05 0.58
CA GLU A 46 6.54 -10.11 1.12
C GLU A 46 7.17 -11.49 0.92
N LYS A 47 7.55 -11.86 -0.31
CA LYS A 47 8.23 -13.15 -0.59
C LYS A 47 9.55 -13.29 0.16
N SER A 48 10.22 -12.18 0.46
CA SER A 48 11.44 -12.14 1.28
C SER A 48 11.17 -12.22 2.80
N ARG A 49 9.89 -12.33 3.23
CA ARG A 49 9.44 -12.35 4.63
C ARG A 49 9.91 -11.16 5.46
N THR A 50 10.06 -9.99 4.82
CA THR A 50 10.60 -8.79 5.48
C THR A 50 9.53 -7.83 6.01
N ILE A 51 8.28 -7.97 5.55
CA ILE A 51 7.18 -7.06 5.90
C ILE A 51 6.94 -6.95 7.40
N GLY A 52 6.95 -8.07 8.16
CA GLY A 52 6.76 -8.03 9.61
C GLY A 52 7.83 -7.22 10.35
N ARG A 53 9.09 -7.34 9.92
CA ARG A 53 10.20 -6.53 10.45
C ARG A 53 10.05 -5.06 10.09
N ILE A 54 9.61 -4.76 8.86
CA ILE A 54 9.33 -3.39 8.42
C ILE A 54 8.22 -2.78 9.27
N ALA A 55 7.09 -3.50 9.45
CA ALA A 55 5.96 -3.06 10.24
C ALA A 55 6.35 -2.71 11.70
N GLY A 56 7.19 -3.54 12.32
CA GLY A 56 7.70 -3.29 13.68
C GLY A 56 8.58 -2.04 13.80
N ASN A 57 9.23 -1.61 12.72
CA ASN A 57 10.04 -0.38 12.70
C ASN A 57 9.20 0.86 12.40
N LEU A 58 8.16 0.73 11.57
CA LEU A 58 7.29 1.85 11.16
C LEU A 58 6.52 2.47 12.33
N SER A 59 6.11 1.67 13.32
CA SER A 59 5.39 2.16 14.50
C SER A 59 6.21 3.20 15.29
N LYS A 60 7.52 3.02 15.37
CA LYS A 60 8.46 3.97 16.01
C LYS A 60 8.61 5.26 15.22
N LEU A 61 8.29 5.24 13.93
CA LEU A 61 8.33 6.38 13.01
C LEU A 61 6.95 7.05 12.86
N GLY A 62 5.96 6.63 13.66
CA GLY A 62 4.61 7.18 13.61
C GLY A 62 3.78 6.77 12.39
N LEU A 63 4.15 5.66 11.74
CA LEU A 63 3.45 5.11 10.58
C LEU A 63 2.96 3.69 10.85
N THR A 64 1.95 3.25 10.10
CA THR A 64 1.46 1.87 10.13
C THR A 64 1.32 1.33 8.72
N ILE A 65 1.64 0.04 8.54
CA ILE A 65 1.43 -0.69 7.30
C ILE A 65 0.50 -1.86 7.54
N ARG A 66 -0.50 -2.04 6.67
CA ARG A 66 -1.51 -3.11 6.79
C ARG A 66 -1.81 -3.68 5.41
N GLY A 67 -2.27 -4.93 5.34
CA GLY A 67 -2.80 -5.48 4.10
C GLY A 67 -4.03 -4.72 3.65
N ALA A 68 -4.16 -4.44 2.34
CA ALA A 68 -5.34 -3.79 1.78
C ALA A 68 -6.55 -4.76 1.69
N TYR A 69 -6.26 -6.04 1.46
CA TYR A 69 -7.25 -7.11 1.35
C TYR A 69 -6.87 -8.26 2.28
N GLY A 70 -7.87 -8.91 2.91
CA GLY A 70 -7.68 -10.00 3.87
C GLY A 70 -7.81 -9.52 5.32
N GLU A 71 -8.93 -9.83 5.98
CA GLU A 71 -9.09 -9.60 7.41
C GLU A 71 -8.36 -10.71 8.20
N GLY A 72 -7.26 -10.35 8.86
CA GLY A 72 -6.57 -11.24 9.81
C GLY A 72 -5.64 -12.31 9.22
N SER A 73 -5.45 -12.37 7.90
CA SER A 73 -4.52 -13.28 7.19
C SER A 73 -3.49 -12.53 6.32
N GLU A 74 -2.57 -13.25 5.67
CA GLU A 74 -1.63 -12.64 4.71
C GLU A 74 -2.39 -11.87 3.62
N PRO A 75 -1.98 -10.63 3.29
CA PRO A 75 -2.73 -9.80 2.36
C PRO A 75 -2.87 -10.44 0.97
N SER A 76 -4.09 -10.45 0.44
CA SER A 76 -4.32 -10.91 -0.94
C SER A 76 -3.65 -9.95 -1.94
N GLY A 77 -2.88 -10.51 -2.88
CA GLY A 77 -2.25 -9.77 -3.96
C GLY A 77 -1.07 -8.86 -3.58
N SER A 78 -0.47 -9.04 -2.39
CA SER A 78 0.67 -8.25 -1.92
C SER A 78 0.44 -6.73 -1.94
N LEU A 79 -0.81 -6.32 -1.73
CA LEU A 79 -1.22 -4.92 -1.62
C LEU A 79 -1.23 -4.49 -0.15
N TYR A 80 -0.51 -3.41 0.12
CA TYR A 80 -0.33 -2.86 1.45
C TYR A 80 -0.70 -1.38 1.47
N GLN A 81 -1.37 -0.95 2.53
CA GLN A 81 -1.61 0.46 2.81
C GLN A 81 -0.62 0.94 3.87
N LEU A 82 0.21 1.92 3.51
CA LEU A 82 1.04 2.68 4.44
C LEU A 82 0.32 3.98 4.80
N SER A 83 0.17 4.29 6.09
CA SER A 83 -0.53 5.50 6.54
C SER A 83 0.11 6.12 7.78
N ASN A 84 -0.18 7.40 8.03
CA ASN A 84 0.19 8.04 9.28
C ASN A 84 -0.64 7.47 10.45
N GLN A 85 0.04 7.24 11.57
CA GLN A 85 -0.59 6.86 12.83
C GLN A 85 -0.62 8.04 13.81
N VAL A 86 0.36 8.94 13.72
CA VAL A 86 0.41 10.17 14.54
C VAL A 86 -0.41 11.26 13.84
N THR A 87 -1.26 11.92 14.62
CA THR A 87 -2.20 12.96 14.17
C THR A 87 -2.20 14.17 15.10
N LEU A 88 -1.83 14.00 16.37
CA LEU A 88 -1.72 15.06 17.38
C LEU A 88 -0.26 15.52 17.58
N GLY A 89 -0.06 16.82 17.76
CA GLY A 89 1.25 17.42 18.06
C GLY A 89 2.20 17.52 16.86
N ILE A 90 1.69 17.32 15.65
CA ILE A 90 2.41 17.48 14.39
C ILE A 90 1.54 18.25 13.39
N SER A 91 2.14 18.88 12.40
CA SER A 91 1.40 19.48 11.28
C SER A 91 1.06 18.44 10.21
N GLU A 92 0.01 18.69 9.42
CA GLU A 92 -0.39 17.90 8.26
C GLU A 92 0.79 17.74 7.29
N LYS A 93 1.48 18.85 7.02
CA LYS A 93 2.66 18.89 6.17
C LYS A 93 3.76 17.95 6.66
N ALA A 94 4.08 17.97 7.96
CA ALA A 94 5.11 17.09 8.52
C ALA A 94 4.69 15.60 8.46
N ALA A 95 3.41 15.29 8.68
CA ALA A 95 2.87 13.94 8.50
C ALA A 95 3.00 13.47 7.04
N ILE A 96 2.65 14.31 6.06
CA ILE A 96 2.77 13.99 4.63
C ILE A 96 4.23 13.79 4.22
N GLU A 97 5.13 14.69 4.64
CA GLU A 97 6.56 14.59 4.34
C GLU A 97 7.17 13.31 4.93
N ASN A 98 6.81 12.94 6.16
CA ASN A 98 7.25 11.68 6.77
C ASN A 98 6.73 10.47 5.98
N LEU A 99 5.43 10.46 5.65
CA LEU A 99 4.83 9.39 4.85
C LEU A 99 5.52 9.25 3.48
N GLU A 100 5.75 10.35 2.78
CA GLU A 100 6.40 10.37 1.46
C GLU A 100 7.84 9.84 1.53
N ASN A 101 8.62 10.27 2.53
CA ASN A 101 10.00 9.83 2.71
C ASN A 101 10.08 8.32 2.95
N ILE A 102 9.22 7.78 3.82
CA ILE A 102 9.20 6.35 4.09
C ILE A 102 8.66 5.56 2.89
N THR A 103 7.68 6.10 2.18
CA THR A 103 7.18 5.51 0.93
C THR A 103 8.31 5.32 -0.07
N LYS A 104 9.13 6.36 -0.31
CA LYS A 104 10.28 6.28 -1.22
C LYS A 104 11.30 5.21 -0.79
N GLN A 105 11.55 5.09 0.51
CA GLN A 105 12.45 4.05 1.04
C GLN A 105 11.90 2.64 0.78
N LEU A 106 10.61 2.40 1.04
CA LEU A 106 9.99 1.10 0.78
C LEU A 106 9.97 0.76 -0.70
N VAL A 107 9.68 1.73 -1.58
CA VAL A 107 9.75 1.54 -3.03
C VAL A 107 11.15 1.13 -3.46
N SER A 108 12.20 1.79 -2.95
CA SER A 108 13.59 1.43 -3.27
C SER A 108 13.95 0.01 -2.78
N GLN A 109 13.53 -0.37 -1.57
CA GLN A 109 13.77 -1.71 -1.04
C GLN A 109 13.04 -2.79 -1.85
N GLU A 110 11.79 -2.54 -2.24
CA GLU A 110 11.00 -3.44 -3.09
C GLU A 110 11.62 -3.60 -4.48
N GLN A 111 12.08 -2.53 -5.11
CA GLN A 111 12.78 -2.60 -6.40
C GLN A 111 14.05 -3.46 -6.32
N GLN A 112 14.89 -3.22 -5.30
CA GLN A 112 16.11 -4.02 -5.09
C GLN A 112 15.81 -5.49 -4.82
N ALA A 113 14.76 -5.78 -4.03
CA ALA A 113 14.34 -7.15 -3.77
C ALA A 113 13.81 -7.82 -5.05
N ARG A 114 13.04 -7.10 -5.85
CA ARG A 114 12.50 -7.58 -7.14
C ARG A 114 13.59 -7.94 -8.12
N GLU A 115 14.60 -7.09 -8.30
CA GLU A 115 15.73 -7.36 -9.19
C GLU A 115 16.49 -8.63 -8.81
N ARG A 116 16.60 -8.91 -7.50
CA ARG A 116 17.23 -10.14 -7.00
C ARG A 116 16.36 -11.36 -7.27
N LEU A 117 15.07 -11.28 -6.91
CA LEU A 117 14.13 -12.40 -7.06
C LEU A 117 13.84 -12.74 -8.52
N ALA A 118 13.80 -11.76 -9.41
CA ALA A 118 13.49 -11.96 -10.83
C ALA A 118 14.48 -12.87 -11.57
N LYS A 119 15.68 -13.08 -11.02
CA LYS A 119 16.71 -13.98 -11.57
C LYS A 119 16.47 -15.46 -11.22
N SER A 120 15.63 -15.74 -10.23
CA SER A 120 15.34 -17.11 -9.82
C SER A 120 14.40 -17.79 -10.81
N ILE A 121 14.75 -19.02 -11.22
CA ILE A 121 13.92 -19.83 -12.12
C ILE A 121 12.57 -20.15 -11.48
N ASP A 122 12.52 -20.36 -10.16
CA ASP A 122 11.27 -20.65 -9.44
C ASP A 122 10.31 -19.45 -9.49
N ILE A 123 10.85 -18.23 -9.45
CA ILE A 123 10.06 -17.01 -9.58
C ILE A 123 9.56 -16.86 -11.02
N GLN A 124 10.40 -17.10 -12.01
CA GLN A 124 10.01 -17.04 -13.43
C GLN A 124 8.93 -18.08 -13.78
N ASP A 125 9.05 -19.30 -13.25
CA ASP A 125 8.04 -20.34 -13.40
C ASP A 125 6.73 -19.93 -12.72
N SER A 126 6.79 -19.44 -11.47
CA SER A 126 5.61 -18.96 -10.73
C SER A 126 4.86 -17.85 -11.47
N VAL A 127 5.58 -16.89 -12.04
CA VAL A 127 5.02 -15.82 -12.89
C VAL A 127 4.35 -16.40 -14.13
N SER A 128 5.04 -17.30 -14.84
CA SER A 128 4.53 -17.91 -16.08
C SER A 128 3.28 -18.75 -15.85
N ARG A 129 3.27 -19.55 -14.77
CA ARG A 129 2.11 -20.34 -14.35
C ARG A 129 0.93 -19.46 -13.98
N SER A 130 1.20 -18.34 -13.29
CA SER A 130 0.14 -17.39 -12.92
C SER A 130 -0.53 -16.79 -14.15
N LEU A 131 0.26 -16.41 -15.17
CA LEU A 131 -0.26 -15.94 -16.45
C LEU A 131 -1.06 -17.03 -17.19
N GLY A 132 -0.56 -18.26 -17.21
CA GLY A 132 -1.23 -19.40 -17.86
C GLY A 132 -2.60 -19.69 -17.24
N LEU A 133 -2.69 -19.69 -15.91
CA LEU A 133 -3.95 -19.89 -15.19
C LEU A 133 -4.93 -18.75 -15.48
N LEU A 134 -4.50 -17.49 -15.38
CA LEU A 134 -5.35 -16.34 -15.71
C LEU A 134 -5.89 -16.35 -17.14
N LYS A 135 -5.14 -16.94 -18.09
CA LYS A 135 -5.57 -17.05 -19.50
C LYS A 135 -6.55 -18.19 -19.78
N SER A 136 -6.63 -19.20 -18.93
CA SER A 136 -7.34 -20.46 -19.24
C SER A 136 -8.39 -20.88 -18.21
N ALA A 137 -8.31 -20.37 -16.99
CA ALA A 137 -9.26 -20.70 -15.94
C ALA A 137 -10.67 -20.19 -16.31
N MET A 138 -11.68 -21.04 -16.12
CA MET A 138 -13.08 -20.67 -16.31
C MET A 138 -13.74 -20.17 -15.01
N VAL A 139 -13.22 -20.59 -13.86
CA VAL A 139 -13.71 -20.23 -12.53
C VAL A 139 -12.49 -19.96 -11.64
N MET A 140 -12.56 -18.89 -10.86
CA MET A 140 -11.48 -18.46 -9.96
C MET A 140 -12.08 -17.70 -8.79
N THR A 141 -11.50 -17.87 -7.60
CA THR A 141 -11.87 -17.05 -6.43
C THR A 141 -11.22 -15.67 -6.50
N HIS A 142 -11.77 -14.67 -5.81
CA HIS A 142 -11.18 -13.32 -5.76
C HIS A 142 -9.75 -13.33 -5.20
N ASP A 143 -9.51 -14.05 -4.10
CA ASP A 143 -8.17 -14.15 -3.49
C ASP A 143 -7.15 -14.83 -4.41
N GLU A 144 -7.57 -15.87 -5.13
CA GLU A 144 -6.74 -16.51 -6.13
C GLU A 144 -6.42 -15.54 -7.27
N ALA A 145 -7.42 -14.84 -7.80
CA ALA A 145 -7.23 -13.85 -8.85
C ALA A 145 -6.22 -12.77 -8.45
N LEU A 146 -6.37 -12.17 -7.25
CA LEU A 146 -5.44 -11.17 -6.74
C LEU A 146 -4.01 -11.71 -6.61
N LYS A 147 -3.83 -12.95 -6.13
CA LYS A 147 -2.51 -13.57 -6.03
C LYS A 147 -1.86 -13.78 -7.40
N LEU A 148 -2.62 -14.27 -8.38
CA LEU A 148 -2.11 -14.49 -9.73
C LEU A 148 -1.82 -13.17 -10.45
N LEU A 149 -2.71 -12.18 -10.32
CA LEU A 149 -2.53 -10.83 -10.88
C LEU A 149 -1.30 -10.15 -10.28
N SER A 150 -1.08 -10.27 -8.96
CA SER A 150 0.12 -9.77 -8.30
C SER A 150 1.42 -10.39 -8.87
N ASN A 151 1.44 -11.71 -9.08
CA ASN A 151 2.57 -12.38 -9.73
C ASN A 151 2.77 -11.91 -11.18
N VAL A 152 1.70 -11.75 -11.96
CA VAL A 152 1.79 -11.23 -13.34
C VAL A 152 2.32 -9.80 -13.36
N ARG A 153 1.83 -8.93 -12.46
CA ARG A 153 2.33 -7.56 -12.31
C ARG A 153 3.82 -7.54 -11.97
N PHE A 154 4.26 -8.40 -11.06
CA PHE A 154 5.69 -8.59 -10.77
C PHE A 154 6.46 -8.98 -12.03
N GLY A 155 5.93 -9.94 -12.81
CA GLY A 155 6.53 -10.41 -14.06
C GLY A 155 6.67 -9.33 -15.12
N ILE A 156 5.65 -8.49 -15.30
CA ILE A 156 5.66 -7.34 -16.21
C ILE A 156 6.75 -6.34 -15.79
N LEU A 157 6.73 -5.91 -14.53
CA LEU A 157 7.69 -4.94 -14.02
C LEU A 157 9.13 -5.47 -13.93
N SER A 158 9.31 -6.79 -14.01
CA SER A 158 10.62 -7.46 -14.07
C SER A 158 11.06 -7.77 -15.51
N GLY A 159 10.25 -7.42 -16.53
CA GLY A 159 10.55 -7.66 -17.94
C GLY A 159 10.35 -9.11 -18.42
N GLN A 160 9.76 -9.98 -17.59
CA GLN A 160 9.50 -11.38 -17.91
C GLN A 160 8.26 -11.54 -18.81
N ILE A 161 7.26 -10.67 -18.63
CA ILE A 161 6.03 -10.63 -19.44
C ILE A 161 6.04 -9.34 -20.25
N LYS A 162 5.84 -9.44 -21.57
CA LYS A 162 5.89 -8.29 -22.50
C LYS A 162 4.57 -8.02 -23.22
N ASP A 163 3.68 -9.02 -23.27
CA ASP A 163 2.46 -8.96 -24.07
C ASP A 163 1.28 -8.30 -23.33
N VAL A 164 1.47 -7.91 -22.07
CA VAL A 164 0.45 -7.30 -21.20
C VAL A 164 1.09 -6.14 -20.43
N THR A 165 0.35 -5.04 -20.27
CA THR A 165 0.82 -3.86 -19.54
C THR A 165 0.43 -3.90 -18.07
N ALA A 166 1.16 -3.19 -17.21
CA ALA A 166 0.85 -3.08 -15.79
C ALA A 166 -0.53 -2.43 -15.58
N ASP A 167 -0.89 -1.41 -16.37
CA ASP A 167 -2.18 -0.70 -16.25
C ASP A 167 -3.39 -1.63 -16.43
N VAL A 168 -3.30 -2.61 -17.34
CA VAL A 168 -4.37 -3.61 -17.52
C VAL A 168 -4.51 -4.45 -16.25
N VAL A 169 -3.39 -4.89 -15.67
CA VAL A 169 -3.40 -5.67 -14.43
C VAL A 169 -3.92 -4.84 -13.26
N ASP A 170 -3.51 -3.58 -13.15
CA ASP A 170 -3.93 -2.66 -12.10
C ASP A 170 -5.45 -2.45 -12.15
N SER A 171 -6.02 -2.26 -13.34
CA SER A 171 -7.47 -2.15 -13.53
C SER A 171 -8.27 -3.42 -13.17
N LEU A 172 -7.61 -4.59 -13.14
CA LEU A 172 -8.22 -5.86 -12.72
C LEU A 172 -8.09 -6.09 -11.21
N MET A 173 -7.05 -5.55 -10.58
CA MET A 173 -6.85 -5.63 -9.13
C MET A 173 -7.73 -4.63 -8.36
N GLU A 174 -8.20 -3.56 -9.01
CA GLU A 174 -9.12 -2.58 -8.44
C GLU A 174 -10.60 -3.02 -8.44
N LYS A 175 -10.92 -4.15 -9.09
CA LYS A 175 -12.29 -4.68 -9.24
C LYS A 175 -12.58 -5.81 -8.25
#